data_AF-A0A9E4FHH6-F1
#
_entry.id   AF-A0A9E4FHH6-F1
#
_cell.length_a   1.000
_cell.length_b   1.000
_cell.length_c   1.000
_cell.angle_alpha   90.00
_cell.angle_beta   90.00
_cell.angle_gamma   90.00
#
_symmetry.space_group_name_H-M   'P 1'
#
loop_
_entity.id
_entity.type
_entity.pdbx_description
1 polymer ?
#
loop_
_entity_poly.entity_id
_entity_poly.type
_entity_poly.pdbx_seq_one_letter_code
_entity_poly.pdbx_strand_id
1 'polypeptide(L)'
;MNIFFDVDYTILGLDDSLRPGTRETFQRLLDDGHKIYIWSGLGPRWEVMKKHALEPFASGVYEKPLHHFSDRLAELGVPITPDFVIDDYPEIVSAFGGVWVPPYFFKRNGDEQMYRIYDIITEYVKHGHSEDRQYRVKGSKASTF
;
A
#
# COMPACT_ATOMS: atom_id res chain seq x y z
N MET A 1 8.46 4.93 -8.76
CA MET A 1 8.71 4.84 -7.30
C MET A 1 8.65 3.39 -6.85
N ASN A 2 9.21 3.06 -5.69
CA ASN A 2 9.03 1.80 -4.99
C ASN A 2 7.86 1.93 -4.01
N ILE A 3 6.71 1.39 -4.40
CA ILE A 3 5.44 1.59 -3.73
C ILE A 3 5.09 0.33 -2.95
N PHE A 4 4.89 0.47 -1.64
CA PHE A 4 4.58 -0.64 -0.74
C PHE A 4 3.10 -0.66 -0.42
N PHE A 5 2.44 -1.78 -0.70
CA PHE A 5 1.02 -2.00 -0.40
C PHE A 5 0.89 -3.00 0.74
N ASP A 6 0.18 -2.58 1.77
CA ASP A 6 -0.38 -3.50 2.74
C ASP A 6 -1.45 -4.41 2.12
N VAL A 7 -1.67 -5.57 2.77
CA VAL A 7 -2.55 -6.61 2.27
C VAL A 7 -3.89 -6.59 2.99
N ASP A 8 -3.87 -6.96 4.26
CA ASP A 8 -5.06 -7.21 5.06
C ASP A 8 -5.78 -5.90 5.38
N TYR A 9 -7.06 -5.80 5.05
CA TYR A 9 -7.86 -4.58 5.16
C TYR A 9 -7.43 -3.41 4.27
N THR A 10 -6.33 -3.53 3.52
CA THR A 10 -5.93 -2.55 2.51
C THR A 10 -6.43 -2.95 1.13
N ILE A 11 -5.99 -4.09 0.62
CA ILE A 11 -6.43 -4.67 -0.67
C ILE A 11 -7.23 -5.96 -0.53
N LEU A 12 -7.27 -6.58 0.65
CA LEU A 12 -7.95 -7.84 0.93
C LEU A 12 -8.95 -7.69 2.09
N GLY A 13 -10.20 -8.13 1.88
CA GLY A 13 -11.25 -8.13 2.90
C GLY A 13 -11.28 -9.40 3.76
N LEU A 14 -12.06 -9.37 4.84
CA LEU A 14 -12.34 -10.54 5.70
C LEU A 14 -13.06 -11.67 4.95
N ASP A 15 -13.85 -11.29 3.94
CA ASP A 15 -14.52 -12.20 3.02
C ASP A 15 -13.59 -12.74 1.92
N ASP A 16 -12.28 -12.50 2.04
CA ASP A 16 -11.27 -12.89 1.06
C ASP A 16 -11.51 -12.27 -0.33
N SER A 17 -12.32 -11.21 -0.40
CA SER A 17 -12.47 -10.42 -1.62
C SER A 17 -11.29 -9.48 -1.79
N LEU A 18 -10.84 -9.32 -3.04
CA LEU A 18 -9.99 -8.18 -3.38
C LEU A 18 -10.81 -6.91 -3.39
N ARG A 19 -10.21 -5.83 -2.89
CA ARG A 19 -10.73 -4.47 -3.05
C ARG A 19 -10.93 -4.16 -4.53
N PRO A 20 -12.09 -3.60 -4.92
CA PRO A 20 -12.35 -3.27 -6.32
C PRO A 20 -11.27 -2.37 -6.91
N GLY A 21 -10.84 -2.66 -8.15
CA GLY A 21 -9.85 -1.88 -8.87
C GLY A 21 -8.38 -2.20 -8.54
N THR A 22 -8.09 -3.20 -7.70
CA THR A 22 -6.70 -3.53 -7.32
C THR A 22 -5.83 -3.90 -8.52
N ARG A 23 -6.29 -4.80 -9.40
CA ARG A 23 -5.47 -5.25 -10.54
C ARG A 23 -5.28 -4.14 -11.56
N GLU A 24 -6.33 -3.39 -11.83
CA GLU A 24 -6.35 -2.27 -12.75
C GLU A 24 -5.40 -1.16 -12.27
N THR A 25 -5.44 -0.85 -10.98
CA THR A 25 -4.54 0.14 -10.36
C THR A 25 -3.10 -0.34 -10.40
N PHE A 26 -2.85 -1.61 -10.05
CA PHE A 26 -1.50 -2.18 -10.10
C PHE A 26 -0.93 -2.13 -11.51
N GLN A 27 -1.72 -2.53 -12.52
CA GLN A 27 -1.27 -2.46 -13.92
C GLN A 27 -0.91 -1.03 -14.32
N ARG A 28 -1.77 -0.04 -14.03
CA ARG A 28 -1.49 1.36 -14.35
C ARG A 28 -0.21 1.87 -13.69
N LEU A 29 0.01 1.54 -12.42
CA LEU A 29 1.23 1.93 -11.72
C LEU A 29 2.49 1.32 -12.35
N LEU A 30 2.42 0.06 -12.82
CA LEU A 30 3.53 -0.56 -13.54
C LEU A 30 3.75 0.06 -14.92
N ASP A 31 2.68 0.37 -15.63
CA ASP A 31 2.73 1.06 -16.93
C ASP A 31 3.38 2.45 -16.79
N ASP A 32 3.15 3.12 -15.66
CA ASP A 32 3.79 4.39 -15.27
C ASP A 32 5.24 4.20 -14.75
N GLY A 33 5.80 2.99 -14.85
CA GLY A 33 7.18 2.66 -14.51
C GLY A 33 7.45 2.54 -13.00
N HIS A 34 6.42 2.36 -12.18
CA HIS A 34 6.59 2.11 -10.75
C HIS A 34 6.86 0.64 -10.46
N LYS A 35 7.37 0.36 -9.25
CA LYS A 35 7.55 -0.98 -8.73
C LYS A 35 6.62 -1.16 -7.54
N ILE A 36 5.91 -2.27 -7.51
CA ILE A 36 4.95 -2.60 -6.46
C ILE A 36 5.55 -3.65 -5.55
N TYR A 37 5.52 -3.40 -4.25
CA TYR A 37 5.97 -4.31 -3.22
C TYR A 37 4.81 -4.63 -2.30
N ILE A 38 4.60 -5.92 -2.03
CA ILE A 38 3.54 -6.39 -1.14
C ILE A 38 4.12 -6.54 0.26
N TRP A 39 3.42 -5.98 1.25
CA TRP A 39 4.01 -5.77 2.56
C TRP A 39 3.02 -6.01 3.68
N SER A 40 3.14 -7.11 4.41
CA SER A 40 2.14 -7.48 5.42
C SER A 40 2.74 -7.71 6.80
N GLY A 41 2.02 -7.29 7.83
CA GLY A 41 2.37 -7.56 9.24
C GLY A 41 2.14 -9.01 9.68
N LEU A 42 1.59 -9.85 8.82
CA LEU A 42 1.25 -11.27 9.07
C LEU A 42 2.11 -12.20 8.22
N GLY A 43 3.35 -11.78 7.93
CA GLY A 43 4.29 -12.47 7.06
C GLY A 43 4.03 -12.21 5.57
N PRO A 44 4.83 -12.83 4.67
CA PRO A 44 4.91 -12.47 3.25
C PRO A 44 3.75 -12.95 2.36
N ARG A 45 2.50 -13.08 2.85
CA ARG A 45 1.21 -13.29 2.11
C ARG A 45 1.20 -13.98 0.72
N TRP A 46 2.11 -14.90 0.41
CA TRP A 46 2.23 -15.53 -0.92
C TRP A 46 0.96 -16.25 -1.36
N GLU A 47 0.24 -16.85 -0.41
CA GLU A 47 -1.03 -17.53 -0.69
C GLU A 47 -2.10 -16.58 -1.25
N VAL A 48 -2.17 -15.35 -0.73
CA VAL A 48 -3.08 -14.30 -1.24
C VAL A 48 -2.66 -13.91 -2.65
N MET A 49 -1.36 -13.70 -2.87
CA MET A 49 -0.81 -13.31 -4.17
C MET A 49 -1.15 -14.32 -5.25
N LYS A 50 -0.95 -15.60 -4.95
CA LYS A 50 -1.24 -16.71 -5.87
C LYS A 50 -2.74 -16.86 -6.10
N LYS A 51 -3.54 -16.90 -5.04
CA LYS A 51 -5.00 -17.09 -5.10
C LYS A 51 -5.68 -16.03 -5.95
N HIS A 52 -5.23 -14.78 -5.86
CA HIS A 52 -5.79 -13.69 -6.64
C HIS A 52 -4.96 -13.33 -7.89
N ALA A 53 -4.01 -14.17 -8.30
CA ALA A 53 -3.19 -13.96 -9.50
C ALA A 53 -2.55 -12.56 -9.54
N LEU A 54 -2.04 -12.11 -8.39
CA LEU A 54 -1.38 -10.82 -8.23
C LEU A 54 0.15 -10.90 -8.31
N GLU A 55 0.73 -12.10 -8.32
CA GLU A 55 2.19 -12.32 -8.44
C GLU A 55 2.83 -11.58 -9.61
N PRO A 56 2.23 -11.49 -10.81
CA PRO A 56 2.83 -10.77 -11.94
C PRO A 56 3.03 -9.27 -11.70
N PHE A 57 2.31 -8.68 -10.74
CA PHE A 57 2.43 -7.25 -10.44
C PHE A 57 3.52 -6.94 -9.41
N ALA A 58 3.93 -7.92 -8.60
CA ALA A 58 4.79 -7.69 -7.46
C ALA A 58 6.28 -7.77 -7.84
N SER A 59 7.02 -6.71 -7.53
CA SER A 59 8.49 -6.67 -7.56
C SER A 59 9.14 -7.33 -6.33
N GLY A 60 8.36 -7.57 -5.27
CA GLY A 60 8.78 -8.29 -4.07
C GLY A 60 7.63 -8.42 -3.07
N VAL A 61 7.72 -9.42 -2.19
CA VAL A 61 6.72 -9.71 -1.16
C VAL A 61 7.44 -9.93 0.16
N TYR A 62 7.11 -9.13 1.17
CA TYR A 62 7.87 -9.05 2.42
C TYR A 62 6.98 -8.98 3.65
N GLU A 63 7.57 -9.32 4.79
CA GLU A 63 7.00 -8.99 6.10
C GLU A 63 7.23 -7.51 6.43
N LYS A 64 6.22 -6.89 7.02
CA LYS A 64 6.20 -5.47 7.43
C LYS A 64 6.61 -5.33 8.89
N PRO A 65 7.51 -4.39 9.22
CA PRO A 65 7.80 -4.07 10.60
C PRO A 65 6.56 -3.49 11.28
N LEU A 66 6.26 -3.94 12.49
CA LEU A 66 5.12 -3.46 13.28
C LEU A 66 5.48 -2.27 14.19
N HIS A 67 6.76 -1.95 14.29
CA HIS A 67 7.34 -0.87 15.09
C HIS A 67 8.79 -0.64 14.64
N HIS A 68 9.39 0.48 15.03
CA HIS A 68 10.75 0.88 14.60
C HIS A 68 10.94 0.72 13.08
N PHE A 69 9.97 1.28 12.34
CA PHE A 69 9.70 0.88 10.95
C PHE A 69 10.93 0.95 10.04
N SER A 70 11.75 2.00 10.16
CA SER A 70 12.95 2.17 9.33
C SER A 70 14.09 1.25 9.76
N ASP A 71 14.32 1.09 11.06
CA ASP A 71 15.46 0.32 11.60
C ASP A 71 15.32 -1.18 11.33
N ARG A 72 14.08 -1.68 11.24
CA ARG A 72 13.78 -3.11 11.09
C ARG A 72 13.67 -3.58 9.64
N LEU A 73 13.80 -2.70 8.64
CA LEU A 73 13.76 -3.09 7.22
C LEU A 73 14.81 -4.14 6.89
N ALA A 74 16.06 -3.90 7.31
CA ALA A 74 17.18 -4.81 7.05
C ALA A 74 17.01 -6.16 7.78
N GLU A 75 16.51 -6.13 9.01
CA GLU A 75 16.24 -7.33 9.81
C GLU A 75 15.19 -8.23 9.14
N LEU A 76 14.17 -7.62 8.52
CA LEU A 76 13.09 -8.32 7.80
C LEU A 76 13.44 -8.64 6.34
N GLY A 77 14.69 -8.39 5.93
CA GLY A 77 15.15 -8.67 4.57
C GLY A 77 14.52 -7.80 3.49
N VAL A 78 13.98 -6.63 3.85
CA VAL A 78 13.46 -5.64 2.90
C VAL A 78 14.65 -4.87 2.29
N PRO A 79 14.96 -5.04 1.00
CA PRO A 79 16.23 -4.57 0.44
C PRO A 79 16.25 -3.08 0.13
N ILE A 80 15.11 -2.39 0.25
CA ILE A 80 14.91 -1.01 -0.17
C ILE A 80 14.03 -0.27 0.82
N THR A 81 14.23 1.05 0.94
CA THR A 81 13.32 1.91 1.69
C THR A 81 12.10 2.24 0.82
N PRO A 82 10.86 2.18 1.35
CA PRO A 82 9.67 2.62 0.61
C PRO A 82 9.76 4.10 0.20
N ASP A 83 9.44 4.39 -1.06
CA ASP A 83 9.22 5.77 -1.52
C ASP A 83 7.81 6.26 -1.17
N PHE A 84 6.86 5.31 -1.07
CA PHE A 84 5.45 5.57 -0.86
C PHE A 84 4.76 4.33 -0.26
N VAL A 85 3.92 4.50 0.76
CA VAL A 85 3.23 3.41 1.47
C VAL A 85 1.71 3.55 1.39
N ILE A 86 1.00 2.46 1.13
CA ILE A 86 -0.46 2.38 1.17
C ILE A 86 -0.83 1.38 2.25
N ASP A 87 -1.51 1.86 3.29
CA ASP A 87 -1.79 1.08 4.50
C ASP A 87 -3.05 1.59 5.19
N ASP A 88 -3.79 0.69 5.84
CA ASP A 88 -4.89 1.06 6.71
C ASP A 88 -4.40 1.50 8.11
N TYR A 89 -3.14 1.21 8.44
CA TYR A 89 -2.51 1.65 9.68
C TYR A 89 -1.77 3.00 9.52
N PRO A 90 -2.25 4.10 10.14
CA PRO A 90 -1.77 5.44 9.83
C PRO A 90 -0.31 5.70 10.24
N GLU A 91 0.23 4.99 11.23
CA GLU A 91 1.58 5.25 11.75
C GLU A 91 2.66 4.91 10.73
N ILE A 92 2.55 3.78 10.03
CA ILE A 92 3.57 3.38 9.05
C ILE A 92 3.50 4.24 7.78
N VAL A 93 2.28 4.64 7.37
CA VAL A 93 2.10 5.62 6.30
C VAL A 93 2.73 6.94 6.70
N SER A 94 2.53 7.41 7.93
CA SER A 94 3.10 8.67 8.40
C SER A 94 4.64 8.58 8.47
N ALA A 95 5.21 7.43 8.81
CA ALA A 95 6.66 7.24 8.88
C ALA A 95 7.37 7.33 7.52
N PHE A 96 6.77 6.76 6.46
CA PHE A 96 7.39 6.74 5.12
C PHE A 96 6.80 7.75 4.14
N GLY A 97 5.62 8.30 4.42
CA GLY A 97 4.81 9.06 3.47
C GLY A 97 3.96 8.14 2.60
N GLY A 98 2.78 8.60 2.21
CA GLY A 98 1.91 7.80 1.36
C GLY A 98 0.42 8.07 1.54
N VAL A 99 -0.39 7.01 1.40
CA VAL A 99 -1.85 7.07 1.50
C VAL A 99 -2.30 6.19 2.67
N TRP A 100 -2.96 6.83 3.63
CA TRP A 100 -3.73 6.11 4.64
C TRP A 100 -5.12 5.79 4.08
N VAL A 101 -5.51 4.52 4.10
CA VAL A 101 -6.80 4.08 3.58
C VAL A 101 -7.74 3.69 4.73
N PRO A 102 -9.05 3.92 4.60
CA PRO A 102 -10.01 3.28 5.48
C PRO A 102 -9.96 1.75 5.31
N PRO A 103 -10.05 0.98 6.42
CA PRO A 103 -10.08 -0.48 6.38
C PRO A 103 -11.18 -1.03 5.46
N TYR A 104 -10.80 -1.97 4.61
CA TYR A 104 -11.66 -2.70 3.68
C TYR A 104 -12.04 -4.04 4.30
N PHE A 105 -13.18 -4.09 5.00
CA PHE A 105 -13.62 -5.33 5.64
C PHE A 105 -14.35 -6.29 4.70
N PHE A 106 -15.15 -5.76 3.77
CA PHE A 106 -16.02 -6.54 2.89
C PHE A 106 -16.18 -5.84 1.55
N LYS A 107 -16.46 -6.62 0.51
CA LYS A 107 -16.79 -6.04 -0.80
C LYS A 107 -18.02 -5.15 -0.74
N ARG A 108 -17.88 -3.94 -1.27
CA ARG A 108 -18.94 -2.93 -1.36
C ARG A 108 -19.04 -2.40 -2.78
N ASN A 109 -20.26 -2.23 -3.25
CA ASN A 109 -20.51 -1.53 -4.51
C ASN A 109 -20.10 -0.05 -4.35
N GLY A 110 -19.36 0.47 -5.32
CA GLY A 110 -18.90 1.86 -5.31
C GLY A 110 -17.68 2.13 -4.42
N ASP A 111 -16.95 1.11 -3.94
CA ASP A 111 -15.61 1.34 -3.39
C ASP A 111 -14.65 1.72 -4.53
N GLU A 112 -14.26 2.99 -4.59
CA GLU A 112 -13.34 3.56 -5.57
C GLU A 112 -11.96 3.87 -4.98
N GLN A 113 -11.64 3.31 -3.81
CA GLN A 113 -10.44 3.66 -3.07
C GLN A 113 -9.16 3.37 -3.86
N MET A 114 -9.11 2.29 -4.63
CA MET A 114 -7.95 1.95 -5.46
C MET A 114 -7.71 3.00 -6.56
N TYR A 115 -8.77 3.54 -7.15
CA TYR A 115 -8.64 4.63 -8.13
C TYR A 115 -8.18 5.93 -7.48
N ARG A 116 -8.72 6.26 -6.29
CA ARG A 116 -8.24 7.41 -5.51
C ARG A 116 -6.76 7.28 -5.13
N ILE A 117 -6.30 6.09 -4.74
CA ILE A 117 -4.88 5.83 -4.47
C ILE A 117 -4.03 6.15 -5.70
N TYR A 118 -4.47 5.70 -6.88
CA TYR A 118 -3.77 6.01 -8.14
C TYR A 118 -3.68 7.52 -8.41
N ASP A 119 -4.79 8.25 -8.22
CA ASP A 119 -4.82 9.70 -8.44
C ASP A 119 -3.87 10.43 -7.49
N ILE A 120 -3.86 10.05 -6.20
CA ILE A 120 -2.95 10.61 -5.20
C ILE A 120 -1.48 10.33 -5.57
N ILE A 121 -1.15 9.11 -6.00
CA ILE A 121 0.20 8.76 -6.45
C ILE A 121 0.60 9.62 -7.65
N THR A 122 -0.31 9.82 -8.60
CA THR A 122 -0.06 10.64 -9.80
C THR A 122 0.19 12.11 -9.42
N GLU A 123 -0.61 12.67 -8.53
CA GLU A 123 -0.40 14.03 -7.99
C GLU A 123 0.95 14.13 -7.28
N TYR A 124 1.27 13.16 -6.42
CA TYR A 124 2.53 13.13 -5.69
C TYR A 124 3.74 13.05 -6.63
N VAL A 125 3.69 12.24 -7.68
CA VAL A 125 4.77 12.16 -8.68
C VAL A 125 4.97 13.51 -9.38
N LYS A 126 3.88 14.22 -9.67
CA LYS A 126 3.91 15.49 -10.40
C LYS A 126 4.33 16.68 -9.53
N HIS A 127 3.94 16.67 -8.25
CA HIS A 127 4.00 17.85 -7.38
C HIS A 127 4.80 17.63 -6.09
N GLY A 128 5.18 16.40 -5.77
CA GLY A 128 5.73 16.02 -4.47
C GLY A 128 4.72 16.06 -3.32
N HIS A 129 3.43 16.25 -3.63
CA HIS A 129 2.33 16.43 -2.68
C HIS A 129 0.99 16.03 -3.30
N SER A 130 0.00 15.73 -2.46
CA SER A 130 -1.42 15.64 -2.84
C SER A 130 -2.27 16.30 -1.77
N GLU A 131 -3.30 17.06 -2.20
CA GLU A 131 -4.25 17.71 -1.28
C GLU A 131 -5.35 16.76 -0.78
N ASP A 132 -5.37 15.49 -1.22
CA ASP A 132 -6.35 14.52 -0.72
C ASP A 132 -6.13 14.29 0.78
N ARG A 133 -7.22 14.32 1.54
CA ARG A 133 -7.24 14.10 2.99
C ARG A 133 -6.64 12.76 3.45
N GLN A 134 -6.46 11.79 2.56
CA GLN A 134 -5.83 10.49 2.84
C GLN A 134 -4.33 10.50 2.63
N TYR A 135 -3.78 11.48 1.92
CA TYR A 135 -2.34 11.66 1.80
C TYR A 135 -1.72 12.00 3.15
N ARG A 136 -0.54 11.43 3.42
CA ARG A 136 0.27 11.72 4.60
C ARG A 136 1.67 12.09 4.17
N VAL A 137 2.11 13.26 4.63
CA VAL A 137 3.49 13.70 4.49
C VAL A 137 4.39 12.81 5.35
N LYS A 138 5.55 12.42 4.80
CA LYS A 138 6.57 11.66 5.52
C LYS A 138 7.00 12.37 6.81
N GLY A 139 7.05 11.63 7.91
CA GLY A 139 7.38 12.14 9.25
C GLY A 139 6.26 12.93 9.93
N SER A 140 5.06 12.97 9.36
CA SER A 140 3.90 13.61 10.01
C SER A 140 3.48 12.84 11.27
N LYS A 141 2.77 13.52 12.18
CA LYS A 141 2.16 12.83 13.33
C LYS A 141 0.97 12.02 12.83
N ALA A 142 0.93 10.73 13.16
CA ALA A 142 -0.24 9.92 12.93
C ALA A 142 -1.44 10.55 13.65
N SER A 143 -2.45 10.96 12.88
CA SER A 143 -3.68 11.48 13.44
C SER A 143 -4.57 10.29 13.81
N THR A 144 -4.95 10.18 15.07
CA THR A 144 -6.00 9.25 15.52
C THR A 144 -7.33 9.76 14.99
N PHE A 145 -7.87 9.11 13.97
CA PHE A 145 -9.22 9.31 13.47
C PHE A 145 -10.17 8.28 14.06
#